data_AF-G3H821-F1
#
_entry.id   AF-G3H821-F1
#
_cell.length_a   1.000
_cell.length_b   1.000
_cell.length_c   1.000
_cell.angle_alpha   90.00
_cell.angle_beta   90.00
_cell.angle_gamma   90.00
#
_symmetry.space_group_name_H-M   'P 1'
#
loop_
_entity.id
_entity.type
_entity.pdbx_description
1 polymer ?
#
loop_
_entity_poly.entity_id
_entity_poly.type
_entity_poly.pdbx_seq_one_letter_code
_entity_poly.pdbx_strand_id
1 'polypeptide(L)'
;MEHPSKEANKHPKLPEIKAKQDEVNAAWDRLWNLALKRRENLSNAADLQRFKRYHRFLSDYDELSGWMKEKTALINADELPTDVASGEALLARHQQHKHEIDSYDDRFQSADATGQDLLDGNHEASEEIREKMTKLANDWAALLELWDKCQHQYRQCLDFHLFYRDSEQVDSWMSRQEITF
;
A
#
# COMPACT_ATOMS: atom_id res chain seq x y z
N MET A 1 -67.72 -62.53 24.12
CA MET A 1 -66.46 -63.30 24.14
C MET A 1 -65.34 -62.31 23.84
N GLU A 2 -64.69 -61.84 24.90
CA GLU A 2 -63.56 -60.91 24.82
C GLU A 2 -62.34 -61.65 24.24
N HIS A 3 -61.78 -61.12 23.17
CA HIS A 3 -60.46 -61.54 22.69
C HIS A 3 -59.39 -60.85 23.55
N PRO A 4 -58.43 -61.59 24.13
CA PRO A 4 -57.39 -61.00 24.96
C PRO A 4 -56.48 -60.15 24.07
N SER A 5 -56.39 -58.87 24.42
CA SER A 5 -55.43 -57.91 23.90
C SER A 5 -54.03 -58.53 23.89
N LYS A 6 -53.37 -58.50 22.73
CA LYS A 6 -51.93 -58.73 22.63
C LYS A 6 -51.24 -57.66 23.49
N GLU A 7 -50.96 -57.97 24.74
CA GLU A 7 -50.04 -57.20 25.56
C GLU A 7 -48.69 -57.28 24.88
N ALA A 8 -48.41 -56.24 24.08
CA ALA A 8 -47.13 -56.01 23.47
C ALA A 8 -46.09 -56.04 24.58
N ASN A 9 -45.26 -57.08 24.56
CA ASN A 9 -44.16 -57.35 25.45
C ASN A 9 -43.19 -56.14 25.42
N LYS A 10 -43.49 -55.10 26.22
CA LYS A 10 -42.69 -53.88 26.31
C LYS A 10 -41.47 -54.22 27.15
N HIS A 11 -40.34 -54.36 26.47
CA HIS A 11 -39.06 -54.63 27.11
C HIS A 11 -38.84 -53.65 28.28
N PRO A 12 -38.59 -54.11 29.52
CA PRO A 12 -38.69 -53.30 30.74
C PRO A 12 -37.74 -52.09 30.77
N LYS A 13 -36.67 -52.09 29.97
CA LYS A 13 -35.74 -50.96 29.83
C LYS A 13 -36.16 -49.90 28.80
N LEU A 14 -37.33 -50.03 28.15
CA LEU A 14 -37.80 -49.06 27.15
C LEU A 14 -37.83 -47.60 27.65
N PRO A 15 -38.26 -47.31 28.89
CA PRO A 15 -38.25 -45.95 29.42
C PRO A 15 -36.84 -45.38 29.57
N GLU A 16 -35.89 -46.18 30.04
CA GLU A 16 -34.48 -45.80 30.16
C GLU A 16 -33.84 -45.57 28.79
N ILE A 17 -34.13 -46.43 27.81
CA ILE A 17 -33.63 -46.29 26.43
C ILE A 17 -34.18 -45.00 25.80
N LYS A 18 -35.48 -44.70 25.99
CA LYS A 18 -36.09 -43.45 25.51
C LYS A 18 -35.47 -42.23 26.18
N ALA A 19 -35.31 -42.24 27.49
CA ALA A 19 -34.66 -41.13 28.20
C ALA A 19 -33.23 -40.89 27.71
N LYS A 20 -32.45 -41.96 27.48
CA LYS A 20 -31.10 -41.88 26.90
C LYS A 20 -31.12 -41.34 25.47
N GLN A 21 -32.10 -41.77 24.67
CA GLN A 21 -32.28 -41.30 23.30
C GLN A 21 -32.62 -39.80 23.26
N ASP A 22 -33.53 -39.35 24.12
CA ASP A 22 -33.90 -37.94 24.24
C ASP A 22 -32.72 -37.09 24.73
N GLU A 23 -31.92 -37.61 25.66
CA GLU A 23 -30.69 -36.96 26.13
C GLU A 23 -29.66 -36.81 24.99
N VAL A 24 -29.44 -37.87 24.20
CA VAL A 24 -28.53 -37.85 23.05
C VAL A 24 -29.03 -36.88 21.98
N ASN A 25 -30.34 -36.89 21.66
CA ASN A 25 -30.93 -35.97 20.70
C ASN A 25 -30.76 -34.51 21.17
N ALA A 26 -31.05 -34.22 22.44
CA ALA A 26 -30.86 -32.88 23.00
C ALA A 26 -29.37 -32.46 23.00
N ALA A 27 -28.45 -33.39 23.28
CA ALA A 27 -27.01 -33.12 23.18
C ALA A 27 -26.58 -32.84 21.74
N TRP A 28 -27.11 -33.59 20.78
CA TRP A 28 -26.88 -33.40 19.35
C TRP A 28 -27.38 -32.02 18.87
N ASP A 29 -28.60 -31.65 19.23
CA ASP A 29 -29.18 -30.34 18.88
C ASP A 29 -28.36 -29.18 19.46
N ARG A 30 -27.88 -29.31 20.70
CA ARG A 30 -26.98 -28.32 21.32
C ARG A 30 -25.66 -28.20 20.56
N LEU A 31 -25.03 -29.32 20.23
CA LEU A 31 -23.78 -29.35 19.46
C LEU A 31 -23.96 -28.69 18.09
N TRP A 32 -25.04 -29.05 17.38
CA TRP A 32 -25.37 -28.50 16.07
C TRP A 32 -25.51 -26.98 16.12
N ASN A 33 -26.29 -26.46 17.07
CA ASN A 33 -26.48 -25.02 17.25
C ASN A 33 -25.16 -24.30 17.58
N LEU A 34 -24.30 -24.89 18.43
CA LEU A 34 -23.00 -24.30 18.75
C LEU A 34 -22.07 -24.28 17.53
N ALA A 35 -22.04 -25.36 16.75
CA ALA A 35 -21.26 -25.44 15.52
C ALA A 35 -21.73 -24.42 14.48
N LEU A 36 -23.05 -24.27 14.31
CA LEU A 36 -23.65 -23.28 13.44
C LEU A 36 -23.27 -21.86 13.86
N LYS A 37 -23.36 -21.55 15.16
CA LYS A 37 -22.99 -20.23 15.69
C LYS A 37 -21.50 -19.93 15.50
N ARG A 38 -20.64 -20.92 15.71
CA ARG A 38 -19.20 -20.77 15.46
C ARG A 38 -18.92 -20.47 13.99
N ARG A 39 -19.59 -21.17 13.07
CA ARG A 39 -19.44 -20.94 11.62
C ARG A 39 -19.83 -19.50 11.25
N GLU A 40 -20.97 -19.03 11.75
CA GLU A 40 -21.43 -17.65 11.53
C GLU A 40 -20.41 -16.63 12.06
N ASN A 41 -19.93 -16.80 13.30
CA ASN A 41 -18.95 -15.90 13.88
C ASN A 41 -17.63 -15.85 13.09
N LEU A 42 -17.16 -17.00 12.59
CA LEU A 42 -15.95 -17.07 11.76
C LEU A 42 -16.15 -16.39 10.40
N SER A 43 -17.32 -16.56 9.77
CA SER A 43 -17.66 -15.86 8.52
C SER A 43 -17.64 -14.34 8.74
N ASN A 44 -18.36 -13.86 9.76
CA ASN A 44 -18.43 -12.43 10.08
C ASN A 44 -17.06 -11.84 10.39
N ALA A 45 -16.20 -12.59 11.07
CA ALA A 45 -14.83 -12.16 11.34
C ALA A 45 -14.00 -12.05 10.04
N ALA A 46 -14.13 -13.01 9.12
CA ALA A 46 -13.45 -12.97 7.83
C ALA A 46 -13.93 -11.78 6.97
N ASP A 47 -15.23 -11.52 6.94
CA ASP A 47 -15.82 -10.39 6.23
C ASP A 47 -15.31 -9.05 6.78
N LEU A 48 -15.28 -8.90 8.10
CA LEU A 48 -14.74 -7.69 8.74
C LEU A 48 -13.26 -7.48 8.42
N GLN A 49 -12.46 -8.55 8.38
CA GLN A 49 -11.04 -8.47 8.03
C GLN A 49 -10.84 -8.05 6.57
N ARG A 50 -11.62 -8.61 5.63
CA ARG A 50 -11.61 -8.19 4.22
C ARG A 50 -11.95 -6.71 4.07
N PHE A 51 -13.04 -6.27 4.69
CA PHE A 51 -13.46 -4.87 4.66
C PHE A 51 -12.38 -3.92 5.19
N LYS A 52 -11.77 -4.25 6.34
CA LYS A 52 -10.69 -3.44 6.93
C LYS A 52 -9.47 -3.35 6.03
N ARG A 53 -9.05 -4.46 5.42
CA ARG A 53 -7.91 -4.50 4.49
C ARG A 53 -8.20 -3.65 3.25
N TYR A 54 -9.39 -3.79 2.68
CA TYR A 54 -9.81 -2.99 1.52
C TYR A 54 -9.82 -1.48 1.84
N HIS A 55 -10.42 -1.10 2.96
CA HIS A 55 -10.44 0.31 3.38
C HIS A 55 -9.03 0.86 3.65
N ARG A 56 -8.14 0.05 4.23
CA ARG A 56 -6.75 0.43 4.43
C ARG A 56 -6.05 0.70 3.09
N PHE A 57 -6.20 -0.21 2.13
CA PHE A 57 -5.65 -0.05 0.78
C PHE A 57 -6.12 1.25 0.13
N LEU A 58 -7.41 1.57 0.20
CA LEU A 58 -7.95 2.81 -0.37
C LEU A 58 -7.37 4.06 0.29
N SER A 59 -7.27 4.07 1.63
CA SER A 59 -6.67 5.19 2.37
C SER A 59 -5.21 5.39 1.96
N ASP A 60 -4.43 4.30 1.92
CA ASP A 60 -3.02 4.36 1.53
C ASP A 60 -2.86 4.82 0.07
N TYR A 61 -3.72 4.36 -0.83
CA TYR A 61 -3.74 4.82 -2.23
C TYR A 61 -4.03 6.32 -2.34
N ASP A 62 -5.06 6.83 -1.65
CA ASP A 62 -5.44 8.25 -1.75
C ASP A 62 -4.36 9.16 -1.16
N GLU A 63 -3.79 8.78 -0.02
CA GLU A 63 -2.71 9.53 0.63
C GLU A 63 -1.43 9.53 -0.23
N LEU A 64 -1.00 8.37 -0.74
CA LEU A 64 0.17 8.28 -1.61
C LEU A 64 -0.05 9.04 -2.92
N SER A 65 -1.22 8.91 -3.54
CA SER A 65 -1.55 9.63 -4.77
C SER A 65 -1.56 11.14 -4.57
N GLY A 66 -2.09 11.62 -3.44
CA GLY A 66 -2.07 13.04 -3.08
C GLY A 66 -0.65 13.56 -2.90
N TRP A 67 0.14 12.85 -2.10
CA TRP A 67 1.53 13.21 -1.82
C TRP A 67 2.41 13.20 -3.08
N MET A 68 2.28 12.18 -3.95
CA MET A 68 3.06 12.12 -5.19
C MET A 68 2.74 13.28 -6.13
N LYS A 69 1.46 13.68 -6.24
CA LYS A 69 1.06 14.84 -7.03
C LYS A 69 1.65 16.13 -6.49
N GLU A 70 1.61 16.33 -5.18
CA GLU A 70 2.21 17.49 -4.53
C GLU A 70 3.73 17.52 -4.76
N LYS A 71 4.42 16.40 -4.52
CA LYS A 71 5.87 16.29 -4.72
C LYS A 71 6.27 16.55 -6.18
N THR A 72 5.52 16.00 -7.12
CA THR A 72 5.71 16.22 -8.56
C THR A 72 5.57 17.70 -8.92
N ALA A 73 4.57 18.39 -8.35
CA ALA A 73 4.38 19.82 -8.58
C ALA A 73 5.53 20.65 -8.02
N LEU A 74 6.03 20.31 -6.83
CA LEU A 74 7.19 20.97 -6.21
C LEU A 74 8.45 20.84 -7.08
N ILE A 75 8.77 19.63 -7.54
CA ILE A 75 9.96 19.40 -8.37
C ILE A 75 9.86 20.13 -9.72
N ASN A 76 8.66 20.21 -10.32
CA ASN A 76 8.46 20.95 -11.58
C ASN A 76 8.47 22.47 -11.43
N ALA A 77 8.20 22.99 -10.23
CA ALA A 77 8.20 24.44 -9.98
C ALA A 77 9.62 25.04 -9.86
N ASP A 78 10.63 24.19 -9.75
CA ASP A 78 12.01 24.61 -9.57
C ASP A 78 12.62 25.14 -10.88
N GLU A 79 12.97 26.42 -10.89
CA GLU A 79 13.60 27.10 -12.03
C GLU A 79 15.09 26.72 -12.19
N LEU A 80 15.62 26.87 -13.41
CA LEU A 80 17.02 26.55 -13.70
C LEU A 80 17.99 27.53 -13.02
N PRO A 81 19.16 27.05 -12.56
CA PRO A 81 20.18 27.90 -11.94
C PRO A 81 20.72 29.00 -12.88
N THR A 82 20.85 30.22 -12.35
CA THR A 82 21.43 31.36 -13.07
C THR A 82 22.90 31.59 -12.76
N ASP A 83 23.42 30.96 -11.71
CA ASP A 83 24.83 31.03 -11.29
C ASP A 83 25.21 29.78 -10.46
N VAL A 84 26.50 29.69 -10.08
CA VAL A 84 27.03 28.56 -9.29
C VAL A 84 26.33 28.44 -7.94
N ALA A 85 26.10 29.55 -7.22
CA ALA A 85 25.55 29.53 -5.88
C ALA A 85 24.08 29.07 -5.85
N SER A 86 23.27 29.56 -6.79
CA SER A 86 21.89 29.11 -7.00
C SER A 86 21.85 27.64 -7.44
N GLY A 87 22.81 27.17 -8.24
CA GLY A 87 22.93 25.77 -8.64
C GLY A 87 23.21 24.82 -7.47
N GLU A 88 24.17 25.18 -6.61
CA GLU A 88 24.48 24.41 -5.40
C GLU A 88 23.29 24.37 -4.43
N ALA A 89 22.62 25.51 -4.21
CA ALA A 89 21.42 25.58 -3.36
C ALA A 89 20.27 24.73 -3.91
N LEU A 90 20.04 24.77 -5.23
CA LEU A 90 19.01 23.97 -5.88
C LEU A 90 19.29 22.47 -5.75
N LEU A 91 20.54 22.04 -5.96
CA LEU A 91 20.93 20.65 -5.77
C LEU A 91 20.75 20.19 -4.32
N ALA A 92 21.06 21.04 -3.33
CA ALA A 92 20.83 20.70 -1.92
C ALA A 92 19.34 20.47 -1.62
N ARG A 93 18.45 21.35 -2.12
CA ARG A 93 17.00 21.15 -2.01
C ARG A 93 16.53 19.89 -2.74
N HIS A 94 17.11 19.61 -3.91
CA HIS A 94 16.78 18.41 -4.68
C HIS A 94 17.14 17.11 -3.95
N GLN A 95 18.24 17.11 -3.18
CA GLN A 95 18.58 15.99 -2.28
C GLN A 95 17.61 15.86 -1.11
N GLN A 96 17.10 16.97 -0.56
CA GLN A 96 16.03 16.91 0.45
C GLN A 96 14.78 16.23 -0.12
N HIS A 97 14.37 16.57 -1.34
CA HIS A 97 13.26 15.90 -2.00
C HIS A 97 13.50 14.39 -2.17
N LYS A 98 14.75 13.98 -2.43
CA LYS A 98 15.11 12.56 -2.50
C LYS A 98 14.88 11.84 -1.17
N HIS A 99 15.35 12.41 -0.08
CA HIS A 99 15.14 11.83 1.26
C HIS A 99 13.65 11.70 1.60
N GLU A 100 12.84 12.68 1.23
CA GLU A 100 11.40 12.60 1.41
C GLU A 100 10.79 11.48 0.56
N ILE A 101 11.20 11.34 -0.71
CA ILE A 101 10.77 10.23 -1.57
C ILE A 101 11.15 8.88 -0.96
N ASP A 102 12.38 8.71 -0.52
CA ASP A 102 12.87 7.46 0.06
C ASP A 102 12.11 7.09 1.34
N SER A 103 11.67 8.07 2.14
CA SER A 103 10.87 7.80 3.34
C SER A 103 9.44 7.32 3.06
N TYR A 104 8.95 7.49 1.83
CA TYR A 104 7.64 7.01 1.38
C TYR A 104 7.71 5.64 0.71
N ASP A 105 8.89 5.11 0.42
CA ASP A 105 9.07 3.84 -0.28
C ASP A 105 8.44 2.67 0.50
N ASP A 106 8.69 2.56 1.80
CA ASP A 106 8.08 1.55 2.67
C ASP A 106 6.54 1.60 2.64
N ARG A 107 5.99 2.82 2.56
CA ARG A 107 4.54 3.03 2.51
C ARG A 107 3.97 2.58 1.16
N PHE A 108 4.65 2.91 0.07
CA PHE A 108 4.30 2.43 -1.26
C PHE A 108 4.31 0.90 -1.31
N GLN A 109 5.38 0.27 -0.83
CA GLN A 109 5.49 -1.20 -0.75
C GLN A 109 4.39 -1.82 0.11
N SER A 110 4.04 -1.21 1.25
CA SER A 110 2.95 -1.69 2.11
C SER A 110 1.59 -1.59 1.43
N ALA A 111 1.34 -0.53 0.63
CA ALA A 111 0.10 -0.37 -0.11
C ALA A 111 0.00 -1.43 -1.23
N ASP A 112 1.10 -1.66 -1.95
CA ASP A 112 1.20 -2.68 -3.00
C ASP A 112 0.97 -4.10 -2.44
N ALA A 113 1.63 -4.44 -1.33
CA ALA A 113 1.43 -5.72 -0.64
C ALA A 113 -0.02 -5.91 -0.16
N THR A 114 -0.65 -4.85 0.37
CA THR A 114 -2.06 -4.92 0.80
C THR A 114 -2.99 -5.12 -0.40
N GLY A 115 -2.72 -4.46 -1.53
CA GLY A 115 -3.43 -4.64 -2.78
C GLY A 115 -3.30 -6.07 -3.31
N GLN A 116 -2.08 -6.62 -3.33
CA GLN A 116 -1.82 -7.98 -3.77
C GLN A 116 -2.52 -9.02 -2.88
N ASP A 117 -2.46 -8.87 -1.56
CA ASP A 117 -3.18 -9.72 -0.61
C ASP A 117 -4.70 -9.76 -0.89
N LEU A 118 -5.29 -8.62 -1.28
CA LEU A 118 -6.71 -8.54 -1.62
C LEU A 118 -7.03 -9.24 -2.95
N LEU A 119 -6.14 -9.13 -3.94
CA LEU A 119 -6.27 -9.83 -5.23
C LEU A 119 -6.15 -11.34 -5.05
N ASP A 120 -5.18 -11.80 -4.27
CA ASP A 120 -4.98 -13.21 -3.95
C ASP A 120 -6.17 -13.79 -3.17
N GLY A 121 -6.81 -12.95 -2.34
CA GLY A 121 -8.06 -13.25 -1.66
C GLY A 121 -9.32 -13.22 -2.54
N ASN A 122 -9.18 -12.96 -3.85
CA ASN A 122 -10.26 -12.80 -4.82
C ASN A 122 -11.35 -11.82 -4.35
N HIS A 123 -10.91 -10.65 -3.86
CA HIS A 123 -11.81 -9.60 -3.38
C HIS A 123 -12.78 -9.14 -4.48
N GLU A 124 -14.02 -8.78 -4.11
CA GLU A 124 -15.08 -8.40 -5.07
C GLU A 124 -14.69 -7.21 -5.96
N ALA A 125 -13.91 -6.27 -5.40
CA ALA A 125 -13.39 -5.10 -6.10
C ALA A 125 -12.03 -5.32 -6.80
N SER A 126 -11.69 -6.55 -7.21
CA SER A 126 -10.37 -6.88 -7.78
C SER A 126 -9.98 -6.04 -9.00
N GLU A 127 -10.95 -5.65 -9.84
CA GLU A 127 -10.69 -4.80 -11.01
C GLU A 127 -10.25 -3.38 -10.59
N GLU A 128 -10.99 -2.75 -9.67
CA GLU A 128 -10.66 -1.43 -9.12
C GLU A 128 -9.30 -1.44 -8.41
N ILE A 129 -9.02 -2.49 -7.62
CA ILE A 129 -7.74 -2.65 -6.93
C ILE A 129 -6.60 -2.69 -7.94
N ARG A 130 -6.72 -3.50 -9.00
CA ARG A 130 -5.69 -3.62 -10.03
C ARG A 130 -5.45 -2.31 -10.78
N GLU A 131 -6.51 -1.58 -11.10
CA GLU A 131 -6.41 -0.26 -11.74
C GLU A 131 -5.65 0.72 -10.84
N LYS A 132 -6.05 0.82 -9.57
CA LYS A 132 -5.41 1.70 -8.59
C LYS A 132 -3.95 1.33 -8.34
N MET A 133 -3.61 0.05 -8.22
CA MET A 133 -2.22 -0.41 -8.08
C MET A 133 -1.38 -0.04 -9.31
N THR A 134 -1.90 -0.30 -10.51
CA THR A 134 -1.21 0.04 -11.77
C THR A 134 -0.95 1.54 -11.86
N LYS A 135 -1.95 2.35 -11.52
CA LYS A 135 -1.82 3.81 -11.51
C LYS A 135 -0.80 4.28 -10.48
N LEU A 136 -0.87 3.75 -9.26
CA LEU A 136 0.06 4.09 -8.18
C LEU A 136 1.52 3.77 -8.58
N ALA A 137 1.75 2.60 -9.20
CA ALA A 137 3.06 2.21 -9.70
C ALA A 137 3.56 3.12 -10.82
N ASN A 138 2.69 3.49 -11.76
CA ASN A 138 3.04 4.41 -12.84
C ASN A 138 3.37 5.81 -12.31
N ASP A 139 2.55 6.33 -11.38
CA ASP A 139 2.76 7.65 -10.76
C ASP A 139 4.08 7.66 -9.97
N TRP A 140 4.40 6.56 -9.25
CA TRP A 140 5.67 6.41 -8.52
C TRP A 140 6.88 6.38 -9.46
N ALA A 141 6.81 5.57 -10.53
CA ALA A 141 7.87 5.50 -11.53
C ALA A 141 8.10 6.86 -12.20
N ALA A 142 7.03 7.56 -12.59
CA ALA A 142 7.10 8.88 -13.20
C ALA A 142 7.72 9.92 -12.25
N LEU A 143 7.43 9.86 -10.95
CA LEU A 143 8.04 10.74 -9.96
C LEU A 143 9.56 10.49 -9.85
N LEU A 144 9.99 9.23 -9.82
CA LEU A 144 11.41 8.87 -9.78
C LEU A 144 12.15 9.32 -11.04
N GLU A 145 11.56 9.11 -12.22
CA GLU A 145 12.12 9.56 -13.49
C GLU A 145 12.23 11.09 -13.55
N LEU A 146 11.20 11.81 -13.10
CA LEU A 146 11.22 13.27 -13.03
C LEU A 146 12.36 13.75 -12.12
N TRP A 147 12.49 13.16 -10.93
CA TRP A 147 13.54 13.51 -10.00
C TRP A 147 14.94 13.28 -10.60
N ASP A 148 15.17 12.14 -11.26
CA ASP A 148 16.47 11.83 -11.86
C ASP A 148 16.79 12.77 -13.02
N LYS A 149 15.80 13.05 -13.88
CA LYS A 149 15.93 14.00 -14.98
C LYS A 149 16.32 15.40 -14.48
N CYS A 150 15.60 15.92 -13.48
CA CYS A 150 15.90 17.23 -12.88
C CYS A 150 17.30 17.24 -12.26
N GLN A 151 17.69 16.17 -11.55
CA GLN A 151 19.03 16.05 -10.99
C GLN A 151 20.12 16.18 -12.07
N HIS A 152 19.94 15.48 -13.19
CA HIS A 152 20.87 15.54 -14.31
C HIS A 152 20.96 16.96 -14.89
N GLN A 153 19.82 17.61 -15.11
CA GLN A 153 19.76 18.97 -15.64
C GLN A 153 20.46 19.98 -14.71
N TYR A 154 20.22 19.91 -13.40
CA TYR A 154 20.83 20.82 -12.44
C TYR A 154 22.35 20.65 -12.36
N ARG A 155 22.85 19.41 -12.45
CA ARG A 155 24.30 19.15 -12.54
C ARG A 155 24.91 19.73 -13.80
N GLN A 156 24.28 19.54 -14.97
CA GLN A 156 24.75 20.11 -16.23
C GLN A 156 24.81 21.65 -16.19
N CYS A 157 23.79 22.30 -15.62
CA CYS A 157 23.79 23.75 -15.45
C CYS A 157 24.92 24.22 -14.52
N LEU A 158 25.14 23.52 -13.42
CA LEU A 158 26.22 23.84 -12.48
C LEU A 158 27.60 23.69 -13.13
N ASP A 159 27.84 22.57 -13.83
CA ASP A 159 29.10 22.31 -14.53
C ASP A 159 29.41 23.41 -15.56
N PHE A 160 28.37 23.87 -16.30
CA PHE A 160 28.51 24.99 -17.24
C PHE A 160 28.91 26.29 -16.54
N HIS A 161 28.24 26.65 -15.44
CA HIS A 161 28.54 27.87 -14.70
C HIS A 161 29.93 27.84 -14.05
N LEU A 162 30.36 26.67 -13.56
CA LEU A 162 31.72 26.47 -13.05
C LEU A 162 32.76 26.68 -14.16
N PHE A 163 32.55 26.06 -15.33
CA PHE A 163 33.46 26.23 -16.47
C PHE A 163 33.56 27.70 -16.92
N TYR A 164 32.43 28.40 -17.00
CA TYR A 164 32.40 29.80 -17.42
C TYR A 164 33.17 30.70 -16.44
N ARG A 165 32.93 30.55 -15.14
CA ARG A 165 33.66 31.27 -14.08
C ARG A 165 35.16 31.00 -14.15
N ASP A 166 35.54 29.74 -14.31
CA ASP A 166 36.95 29.34 -14.35
C ASP A 166 37.64 29.91 -15.61
N SER A 167 36.93 30.00 -16.74
CA SER A 167 37.42 30.63 -17.97
C SER A 167 37.65 32.13 -17.80
N GLU A 168 36.70 32.87 -17.21
CA GLU A 168 36.87 34.30 -16.92
C GLU A 168 38.04 34.57 -15.98
N GLN A 169 38.28 33.67 -15.02
CA GLN A 169 39.41 33.78 -14.10
C GLN A 169 40.75 33.65 -14.83
N VAL A 170 40.85 32.72 -15.80
CA VAL A 170 42.02 32.54 -16.65
C VAL A 170 42.23 33.77 -17.55
N ASP A 171 41.19 34.29 -18.20
CA ASP A 171 41.27 35.50 -19.04
C ASP A 171 41.72 36.74 -18.26
N SER A 172 41.20 36.92 -17.05
CA SER A 172 41.62 37.97 -16.14
C SER A 172 43.10 37.84 -15.74
N TRP A 173 43.58 36.60 -15.52
CA TRP A 173 44.99 36.35 -15.23
C TRP A 173 45.88 36.67 -16.44
N MET A 174 45.52 36.22 -17.64
CA MET A 174 46.25 36.50 -18.88
C MET A 174 46.33 38.01 -19.16
N SER A 175 45.20 38.72 -19.07
CA SER A 175 45.14 40.17 -19.29
C SER A 175 46.06 40.95 -18.34
N ARG A 176 46.20 40.51 -17.08
CA ARG A 176 47.13 41.12 -16.12
C ARG A 176 48.59 40.92 -16.53
N GLN A 177 48.94 39.77 -17.10
CA GLN A 177 50.30 39.49 -17.58
C GLN A 177 50.65 40.30 -18.83
N GLU A 178 49.70 40.51 -19.74
CA GLU A 178 49.91 41.31 -20.96
C GLU A 178 50.17 42.80 -20.65
N ILE A 179 49.59 43.34 -19.58
CA ILE A 179 49.83 44.73 -19.14
C ILE A 179 51.21 44.90 -18.49
N THR A 180 51.90 43.81 -18.15
CA THR A 180 53.21 43.86 -17.47
C THR A 180 54.41 43.85 -18.42
N PHE A 181 54.17 43.92 -19.74
CA PHE A 181 55.20 44.09 -20.79
C PHE A 181 54.99 45.42 -21.55
#